data_AF-A0A4U3MA52-F1
#
_entry.id   AF-A0A4U3MA52-F1
#
_cell.length_a   1.000
_cell.length_b   1.000
_cell.length_c   1.000
_cell.angle_alpha   90.00
_cell.angle_beta   90.00
_cell.angle_gamma   90.00
#
_symmetry.space_group_name_H-M   'P 1'
#
loop_
_entity.id
_entity.type
_entity.pdbx_description
1 polymer ?
#
loop_
_entity_poly.entity_id
_entity_poly.type
_entity_poly.pdbx_seq_one_letter_code
_entity_poly.pdbx_strand_id
1 'polypeptide(L)'
;RLVDAFLTDPILANQTYLAGSLKVYEGNTKPDGSVEKVKPTQPLTDITMEEPSEKNQNTWRVDFPNDSRTYVIEFKTSVDEKVIEGSASYDNTASYTNQGSSRDVTGKVSIQHGGESVKKGGEYHKDDPDHVYWHVMINGAQSVLDDVVITDTPSPNQVLDPKSLVIYGTNVTEDGTITPDKSVILEEGKDYTLEVTTDNETGQQKIVVKMAHIEAPYYMEYRSLVTSSAAG
;
A
#
# COMPACT_ATOMS: atom_id res chain seq x y z
N ARG A 1 13.44 29.07 22.38
CA ARG A 1 12.25 29.80 22.86
C ARG A 1 11.28 30.00 21.71
N LEU A 2 10.04 29.62 21.90
CA LEU A 2 8.91 29.80 20.99
C LEU A 2 8.29 31.18 21.26
N VAL A 3 8.04 31.94 20.20
CA VAL A 3 7.35 33.23 20.25
C VAL A 3 6.51 33.36 18.99
N ASP A 4 5.20 33.44 19.18
CA ASP A 4 4.18 33.45 18.12
C ASP A 4 4.43 32.32 17.12
N ALA A 5 4.79 31.15 17.66
CA ALA A 5 5.23 30.01 16.89
C ALA A 5 4.04 29.13 16.51
N PHE A 6 4.04 28.62 15.29
CA PHE A 6 3.03 27.68 14.82
C PHE A 6 3.63 26.67 13.84
N LEU A 7 2.95 25.55 13.69
CA LEU A 7 3.24 24.53 12.70
C LEU A 7 1.98 24.27 11.88
N THR A 8 2.14 24.16 10.57
CA THR A 8 1.07 23.74 9.66
C THR A 8 1.55 22.59 8.80
N ASP A 9 0.67 21.67 8.46
CA ASP A 9 1.02 20.52 7.62
C ASP A 9 -0.19 20.12 6.76
N PRO A 10 -0.06 20.17 5.42
CA PRO A 10 -1.12 19.75 4.51
C PRO A 10 -1.24 18.22 4.48
N ILE A 11 -2.46 17.70 4.53
CA ILE A 11 -2.71 16.30 4.24
C ILE A 11 -2.50 16.09 2.74
N LEU A 12 -1.58 15.18 2.40
CA LEU A 12 -1.25 14.88 1.03
C LEU A 12 -2.46 14.32 0.28
N ALA A 13 -2.47 14.52 -1.04
CA ALA A 13 -3.47 13.88 -1.90
C ALA A 13 -3.43 12.35 -1.71
N ASN A 14 -4.58 11.71 -1.96
CA ASN A 14 -4.76 10.26 -1.79
C ASN A 14 -4.69 9.74 -0.34
N GLN A 15 -4.84 10.63 0.64
CA GLN A 15 -4.98 10.30 2.05
C GLN A 15 -6.26 10.91 2.63
N THR A 16 -6.87 10.20 3.58
CA THR A 16 -8.02 10.67 4.35
C THR A 16 -7.56 10.91 5.79
N TYR A 17 -7.73 12.12 6.29
CA TYR A 17 -7.45 12.45 7.69
C TYR A 17 -8.46 11.79 8.64
N LEU A 18 -7.97 11.16 9.72
CA LEU A 18 -8.83 10.59 10.76
C LEU A 18 -9.22 11.68 11.77
N ALA A 19 -10.48 12.10 11.75
CA ALA A 19 -11.00 13.14 12.63
C ALA A 19 -10.72 12.84 14.12
N GLY A 20 -10.32 13.88 14.87
CA GLY A 20 -9.96 13.77 16.28
C GLY A 20 -8.60 13.12 16.56
N SER A 21 -7.83 12.74 15.54
CA SER A 21 -6.53 12.07 15.70
C SER A 21 -5.37 13.03 16.02
N LEU A 22 -5.51 14.33 15.73
CA LEU A 22 -4.50 15.33 16.05
C LEU A 22 -4.36 15.44 17.58
N LYS A 23 -3.14 15.20 18.04
CA LYS A 23 -2.74 15.27 19.45
C LYS A 23 -1.38 15.94 19.56
N VAL A 24 -1.24 16.80 20.56
CA VAL A 24 0.02 17.44 20.91
C VAL A 24 0.43 16.93 22.28
N TYR A 25 1.69 16.57 22.45
CA TYR A 25 2.27 16.09 23.70
C TYR A 25 3.46 16.96 24.07
N GLU A 26 3.77 17.04 25.36
CA GLU A 26 5.06 17.57 25.80
C GLU A 26 6.18 16.55 25.52
N GLY A 27 7.29 17.05 24.97
CA GLY A 27 8.47 16.28 24.65
C GLY A 27 9.68 16.68 25.49
N ASN A 28 10.66 15.79 25.57
CA ASN A 28 11.99 16.04 26.10
C ASN A 28 13.01 15.89 24.98
N THR A 29 13.79 16.94 24.72
CA THR A 29 14.87 16.89 23.74
C THR A 29 16.12 16.30 24.39
N LYS A 30 16.61 15.19 23.85
CA LYS A 30 17.82 14.52 24.32
C LYS A 30 19.08 15.26 23.83
N PRO A 31 20.25 15.00 24.46
CA PRO A 31 21.51 15.61 24.03
C PRO A 31 21.92 15.31 22.59
N ASP A 32 21.42 14.20 22.01
CA ASP A 32 21.64 13.82 20.61
C ASP A 32 20.66 14.49 19.63
N GLY A 33 19.77 15.36 20.13
CA GLY A 33 18.76 16.06 19.34
C GLY A 33 17.48 15.27 19.07
N SER A 34 17.40 13.99 19.45
CA SER A 34 16.16 13.22 19.37
C SER A 34 15.14 13.68 20.41
N VAL A 35 13.85 13.52 20.11
CA VAL A 35 12.76 13.92 21.00
C VAL A 35 11.99 12.68 21.45
N GLU A 36 11.72 12.57 22.75
CA GLU A 36 10.80 11.58 23.30
C GLU A 36 9.65 12.26 24.04
N LYS A 37 8.49 11.60 24.10
CA LYS A 37 7.36 12.13 24.88
C LYS A 37 7.65 12.04 26.38
N VAL A 38 7.24 13.06 27.14
CA VAL A 38 7.21 13.01 28.60
C VAL A 38 6.29 11.87 29.07
N LYS A 39 6.66 11.20 30.16
CA LYS A 39 5.89 10.10 30.77
C LYS A 39 5.28 10.54 32.11
N PRO A 40 4.04 10.14 32.44
CA PRO A 40 3.11 9.39 31.59
C PRO A 40 2.66 10.23 30.39
N THR A 41 2.53 9.60 29.23
CA THR A 41 2.15 10.28 28.00
C THR A 41 0.69 10.69 28.06
N GLN A 42 0.44 11.99 28.01
CA GLN A 42 -0.91 12.58 27.99
C GLN A 42 -0.95 13.70 26.96
N PRO A 43 -2.00 13.78 26.11
CA PRO A 43 -2.18 14.91 25.22
C PRO A 43 -2.37 16.21 26.03
N LEU A 44 -1.75 17.28 25.56
CA LEU A 44 -1.96 18.62 26.07
C LEU A 44 -3.34 19.12 25.64
N THR A 45 -4.03 19.80 26.56
CA THR A 45 -5.38 20.34 26.35
C THR A 45 -5.39 21.86 26.21
N ASP A 46 -4.28 22.52 26.54
CA ASP A 46 -4.07 23.98 26.50
C ASP A 46 -3.45 24.46 25.18
N ILE A 47 -3.52 23.64 24.13
CA ILE A 47 -2.96 23.95 22.81
C ILE A 47 -4.08 24.28 21.84
N THR A 48 -3.92 25.39 21.10
CA THR A 48 -4.85 25.75 20.04
C THR A 48 -4.51 24.94 18.79
N MET A 49 -5.48 24.19 18.29
CA MET A 49 -5.33 23.29 17.15
C MET A 49 -6.49 23.47 16.18
N GLU A 50 -6.20 23.36 14.90
CA GLU A 50 -7.18 23.30 13.82
C GLU A 50 -6.96 22.01 13.02
N GLU A 51 -8.00 21.19 12.89
CA GLU A 51 -7.94 19.98 12.07
C GLU A 51 -8.15 20.31 10.57
N PRO A 52 -7.69 19.43 9.66
CA PRO A 52 -7.87 19.61 8.22
C PRO A 52 -9.35 19.71 7.83
N SER A 53 -9.67 20.61 6.91
CA SER A 53 -10.99 20.76 6.31
C SER A 53 -10.87 21.42 4.93
N GLU A 54 -11.92 21.37 4.12
CA GLU A 54 -11.94 22.09 2.84
C GLU A 54 -11.66 23.59 3.00
N LYS A 55 -12.09 24.20 4.12
CA LYS A 55 -11.91 25.63 4.39
C LYS A 55 -10.44 26.03 4.58
N ASN A 56 -9.63 25.12 5.11
CA ASN A 56 -8.19 25.33 5.31
C ASN A 56 -7.34 24.52 4.33
N GLN A 57 -7.93 24.12 3.19
CA GLN A 57 -7.24 23.38 2.13
C GLN A 57 -6.61 22.08 2.66
N ASN A 58 -7.33 21.35 3.51
CA ASN A 58 -6.90 20.11 4.14
C ASN A 58 -5.57 20.24 4.89
N THR A 59 -5.34 21.37 5.56
CA THR A 59 -4.11 21.62 6.33
C THR A 59 -4.45 21.70 7.80
N TRP A 60 -3.77 20.90 8.64
CA TRP A 60 -3.89 21.10 10.09
C TRP A 60 -2.93 22.18 10.58
N ARG A 61 -3.28 22.79 11.70
CA ARG A 61 -2.48 23.84 12.35
C ARG A 61 -2.38 23.60 13.86
N VAL A 62 -1.20 23.85 14.41
CA VAL A 62 -0.95 23.91 15.86
C VAL A 62 -0.28 25.24 16.18
N ASP A 63 -0.89 26.03 17.08
CA ASP A 63 -0.32 27.26 17.62
C ASP A 63 0.31 26.99 18.99
N PHE A 64 1.59 27.29 19.14
CA PHE A 64 2.34 27.01 20.35
C PHE A 64 2.35 28.21 21.31
N PRO A 65 2.23 27.97 22.63
CA PRO A 65 2.46 29.00 23.63
C PRO A 65 3.87 29.59 23.58
N ASN A 66 4.00 30.84 24.03
CA ASN A 66 5.28 31.55 24.09
C ASN A 66 6.16 31.03 25.24
N ASP A 67 6.84 29.91 25.04
CA ASP A 67 7.64 29.24 26.07
C ASP A 67 8.93 28.60 25.52
N SER A 68 9.48 27.60 26.22
CA SER A 68 10.65 26.84 25.77
C SER A 68 10.43 25.33 25.82
N ARG A 69 9.16 24.89 25.86
CA ARG A 69 8.82 23.46 25.83
C ARG A 69 9.12 22.88 24.46
N THR A 70 9.39 21.59 24.44
CA THR A 70 9.41 20.79 23.21
C THR A 70 8.05 20.13 23.05
N TYR A 71 7.54 20.07 21.83
CA TYR A 71 6.24 19.48 21.53
C TYR A 71 6.41 18.32 20.55
N VAL A 72 5.63 17.27 20.75
CA VAL A 72 5.50 16.13 19.83
C VAL A 72 4.08 16.16 19.30
N ILE A 73 3.91 16.13 17.98
CA ILE A 73 2.62 16.17 17.31
C ILE A 73 2.39 14.82 16.66
N GLU A 74 1.19 14.27 16.85
CA GLU A 74 0.75 13.06 16.19
C GLU A 74 -0.60 13.26 15.57
N PHE A 75 -0.80 12.65 14.40
CA PHE A 75 -2.08 12.57 13.73
C PHE A 75 -2.11 11.26 12.93
N LYS A 76 -3.30 10.87 12.47
CA LYS A 76 -3.50 9.67 11.67
C LYS A 76 -4.16 10.02 10.35
N THR A 77 -3.65 9.41 9.29
CA THR A 77 -4.28 9.38 7.97
C THR A 77 -4.53 7.92 7.58
N SER A 78 -5.48 7.71 6.69
CA SER A 78 -5.77 6.42 6.08
C SER A 78 -5.69 6.55 4.56
N VAL A 79 -5.27 5.46 3.91
CA VAL A 79 -5.32 5.27 2.46
C VAL A 79 -6.39 4.24 2.07
N ASP A 80 -7.25 3.84 3.01
CA ASP A 80 -8.36 2.93 2.76
C ASP A 80 -9.30 3.52 1.70
N GLU A 81 -9.89 2.64 0.88
CA GLU A 81 -10.78 3.00 -0.23
C GLU A 81 -10.12 3.86 -1.33
N LYS A 82 -8.79 3.87 -1.42
CA LYS A 82 -8.03 4.63 -2.43
C LYS A 82 -7.29 3.72 -3.40
N VAL A 83 -7.02 4.27 -4.59
CA VAL A 83 -6.08 3.66 -5.55
C VAL A 83 -4.67 4.09 -5.17
N ILE A 84 -3.78 3.15 -4.87
CA ILE A 84 -2.39 3.42 -4.50
C ILE A 84 -1.51 3.20 -5.73
N GLU A 85 -1.48 4.21 -6.62
CA GLU A 85 -0.61 4.20 -7.80
C GLU A 85 0.79 4.72 -7.46
N GLY A 86 1.82 3.98 -7.87
CA GLY A 86 3.15 4.51 -8.15
C GLY A 86 4.00 5.05 -6.98
N SER A 87 3.56 5.02 -5.72
CA SER A 87 4.33 5.60 -4.61
C SER A 87 4.55 4.60 -3.47
N ALA A 88 5.76 4.05 -3.39
CA ALA A 88 6.23 3.25 -2.27
C ALA A 88 6.47 4.07 -0.98
N SER A 89 6.23 5.39 -1.02
CA SER A 89 6.37 6.28 0.13
C SER A 89 5.59 7.58 -0.02
N TYR A 90 5.16 8.15 1.11
CA TYR A 90 4.71 9.54 1.22
C TYR A 90 5.78 10.38 1.89
N ASP A 91 6.25 11.41 1.19
CA ASP A 91 7.11 12.45 1.75
C ASP A 91 6.21 13.59 2.28
N ASN A 92 6.18 13.74 3.59
CA ASN A 92 5.36 14.74 4.29
C ASN A 92 6.21 15.96 4.67
N THR A 93 5.72 17.17 4.43
CA THR A 93 6.46 18.41 4.71
C THR A 93 5.58 19.39 5.47
N ALA A 94 5.89 19.56 6.76
CA ALA A 94 5.27 20.57 7.61
C ALA A 94 6.04 21.88 7.55
N SER A 95 5.35 23.02 7.65
CA SER A 95 5.95 24.36 7.71
C SER A 95 5.90 24.90 9.15
N TYR A 96 7.08 25.09 9.75
CA TYR A 96 7.24 25.66 11.08
C TYR A 96 7.59 27.13 10.99
N THR A 97 6.89 27.98 11.74
CA THR A 97 7.19 29.41 11.85
C THR A 97 7.41 29.82 13.31
N ASN A 98 8.39 30.70 13.56
CA ASN A 98 8.66 31.30 14.86
C ASN A 98 9.17 32.74 14.66
N GLN A 99 8.52 33.72 15.28
CA GLN A 99 8.83 35.16 15.07
C GLN A 99 8.89 35.56 13.58
N GLY A 100 7.96 35.03 12.77
CA GLY A 100 7.89 35.30 11.33
C GLY A 100 8.99 34.64 10.48
N SER A 101 9.92 33.88 11.08
CA SER A 101 10.89 33.06 10.35
C SER A 101 10.35 31.66 10.15
N SER A 102 10.26 31.22 8.89
CA SER A 102 9.71 29.89 8.53
C SER A 102 10.80 28.92 8.08
N ARG A 103 10.60 27.63 8.34
CA ARG A 103 11.40 26.52 7.82
C ARG A 103 10.54 25.28 7.63
N ASP A 104 10.99 24.40 6.75
CA ASP A 104 10.33 23.13 6.51
C ASP A 104 10.85 22.05 7.47
N VAL A 105 9.96 21.15 7.85
CA VAL A 105 10.22 19.94 8.63
C VAL A 105 9.69 18.76 7.81
N THR A 106 10.59 17.90 7.36
CA THR A 106 10.24 16.78 6.48
C THR A 106 10.21 15.46 7.25
N GLY A 107 9.26 14.61 6.88
CA GLY A 107 9.14 13.23 7.32
C GLY A 107 8.83 12.32 6.12
N LYS A 108 9.12 11.03 6.24
CA LYS A 108 8.85 10.05 5.19
C LYS A 108 8.27 8.78 5.81
N VAL A 109 7.19 8.28 5.23
CA VAL A 109 6.64 6.96 5.53
C VAL A 109 6.65 6.13 4.26
N SER A 110 7.08 4.87 4.36
CA SER A 110 7.06 3.92 3.25
C SER A 110 5.82 3.03 3.32
N ILE A 111 5.25 2.67 2.16
CA ILE A 111 4.17 1.71 2.04
C ILE A 111 4.77 0.40 1.53
N GLN A 112 4.72 -0.65 2.35
CA GLN A 112 5.10 -1.98 1.93
C GLN A 112 4.12 -2.42 0.81
N HIS A 113 4.63 -2.56 -0.43
CA HIS A 113 3.87 -2.81 -1.68
C HIS A 113 3.19 -1.61 -2.38
N GLY A 114 3.49 -0.36 -2.00
CA GLY A 114 2.94 0.80 -2.70
C GLY A 114 3.23 0.80 -4.20
N GLY A 115 2.19 0.84 -5.04
CA GLY A 115 2.28 0.76 -6.51
C GLY A 115 2.42 -0.66 -7.08
N GLU A 116 2.41 -1.72 -6.26
CA GLU A 116 2.46 -3.11 -6.72
C GLU A 116 1.06 -3.63 -7.09
N SER A 117 0.58 -3.27 -8.27
CA SER A 117 -0.73 -3.75 -8.78
C SER A 117 -0.70 -5.24 -9.14
N VAL A 118 0.44 -5.74 -9.62
CA VAL A 118 0.64 -7.15 -9.92
C VAL A 118 2.12 -7.52 -9.81
N LYS A 119 2.41 -8.69 -9.25
CA LYS A 119 3.76 -9.27 -9.23
C LYS A 119 3.70 -10.76 -9.52
N LYS A 120 4.50 -11.20 -10.48
CA LYS A 120 4.56 -12.60 -10.92
C LYS A 120 5.90 -13.23 -10.57
N GLY A 121 5.89 -14.47 -10.13
CA GLY A 121 7.06 -15.32 -9.99
C GLY A 121 6.77 -16.76 -10.45
N GLY A 122 7.82 -17.55 -10.59
CA GLY A 122 7.73 -18.93 -11.04
C GLY A 122 8.81 -19.78 -10.42
N GLU A 123 8.46 -21.03 -10.13
CA GLU A 123 9.32 -22.02 -9.51
C GLU A 123 9.39 -23.28 -10.38
N TYR A 124 10.59 -23.86 -10.41
CA TYR A 124 10.87 -25.15 -11.03
C TYR A 124 11.20 -26.17 -9.95
N HIS A 125 10.62 -27.35 -10.03
CA HIS A 125 10.89 -28.45 -9.10
C HIS A 125 11.61 -29.58 -9.83
N LYS A 126 12.75 -30.04 -9.29
CA LYS A 126 13.53 -31.13 -9.91
C LYS A 126 12.77 -32.45 -9.98
N ASP A 127 11.86 -32.66 -9.03
CA ASP A 127 11.04 -33.88 -8.93
C ASP A 127 9.82 -33.84 -9.87
N ASP A 128 9.54 -32.69 -10.49
CA ASP A 128 8.51 -32.50 -11.50
C ASP A 128 9.03 -31.58 -12.64
N PRO A 129 9.98 -32.08 -13.44
CA PRO A 129 10.72 -31.26 -14.40
C PRO A 129 9.87 -30.78 -15.59
N ASP A 130 8.72 -31.42 -15.80
CA ASP A 130 7.83 -31.10 -16.91
C ASP A 130 6.91 -29.93 -16.59
N HIS A 131 6.92 -29.39 -15.37
CA HIS A 131 6.04 -28.29 -14.97
C HIS A 131 6.82 -27.08 -14.47
N VAL A 132 6.24 -25.90 -14.71
CA VAL A 132 6.59 -24.66 -14.01
C VAL A 132 5.39 -24.23 -13.18
N TYR A 133 5.67 -23.93 -11.91
CA TYR A 133 4.67 -23.52 -10.93
C TYR A 133 4.71 -22.00 -10.83
N TRP A 134 3.65 -21.35 -11.28
CA TRP A 134 3.53 -19.91 -11.30
C TRP A 134 2.73 -19.42 -10.12
N HIS A 135 3.12 -18.24 -9.64
CA HIS A 135 2.36 -17.51 -8.65
C HIS A 135 2.28 -16.03 -9.01
N VAL A 136 1.13 -15.42 -8.70
CA VAL A 136 0.85 -14.01 -9.00
C VAL A 136 0.21 -13.38 -7.78
N MET A 137 0.88 -12.36 -7.23
CA MET A 137 0.28 -11.43 -6.28
C MET A 137 -0.51 -10.40 -7.08
N ILE A 138 -1.80 -10.30 -6.79
CA ILE A 138 -2.73 -9.36 -7.40
C ILE A 138 -3.06 -8.31 -6.35
N ASN A 139 -2.98 -7.03 -6.71
CA ASN A 139 -3.33 -5.92 -5.84
C ASN A 139 -2.57 -5.92 -4.50
N GLY A 140 -1.25 -6.16 -4.55
CA GLY A 140 -0.39 -6.08 -3.36
C GLY A 140 -0.42 -4.70 -2.70
N ALA A 141 -0.69 -3.65 -3.48
CA ALA A 141 -0.91 -2.30 -3.00
C ALA A 141 -2.21 -2.11 -2.20
N GLN A 142 -3.11 -3.10 -2.11
CA GLN A 142 -4.38 -3.01 -1.37
C GLN A 142 -5.27 -1.86 -1.85
N SER A 143 -5.30 -1.65 -3.16
CA SER A 143 -6.13 -0.61 -3.78
C SER A 143 -7.57 -1.08 -3.99
N VAL A 144 -8.51 -0.13 -4.02
CA VAL A 144 -9.85 -0.40 -4.57
C VAL A 144 -9.80 -0.27 -6.08
N LEU A 145 -10.05 -1.39 -6.78
CA LEU A 145 -9.95 -1.48 -8.24
C LEU A 145 -11.21 -2.12 -8.82
N ASP A 146 -11.79 -1.47 -9.82
CA ASP A 146 -12.89 -2.00 -10.63
C ASP A 146 -12.38 -2.53 -11.98
N ASP A 147 -13.13 -3.45 -12.57
CA ASP A 147 -12.88 -4.01 -13.92
C ASP A 147 -11.43 -4.50 -14.11
N VAL A 148 -10.89 -5.20 -13.11
CA VAL A 148 -9.50 -5.68 -13.12
C VAL A 148 -9.33 -6.76 -14.17
N VAL A 149 -8.34 -6.58 -15.05
CA VAL A 149 -7.96 -7.53 -16.09
C VAL A 149 -6.50 -7.90 -15.95
N ILE A 150 -6.24 -9.17 -15.64
CA ILE A 150 -4.90 -9.74 -15.61
C ILE A 150 -4.71 -10.53 -16.90
N THR A 151 -3.72 -10.15 -17.70
CA THR A 151 -3.36 -10.85 -18.93
C THR A 151 -2.00 -11.50 -18.78
N ASP A 152 -1.93 -12.80 -19.07
CA ASP A 152 -0.69 -13.56 -19.13
C ASP A 152 -0.53 -14.19 -20.51
N THR A 153 0.69 -14.13 -21.04
CA THR A 153 1.07 -14.81 -22.27
C THR A 153 2.26 -15.71 -21.92
N PRO A 154 2.02 -17.01 -21.62
CA PRO A 154 3.09 -17.95 -21.31
C PRO A 154 4.16 -18.00 -22.40
N SER A 155 5.35 -18.53 -22.11
CA SER A 155 6.33 -18.75 -23.19
C SER A 155 5.80 -19.78 -24.21
N PRO A 156 6.20 -19.75 -25.49
CA PRO A 156 5.66 -20.66 -26.52
C PRO A 156 5.79 -22.16 -26.20
N ASN A 157 6.78 -22.53 -25.40
CA ASN A 157 7.02 -23.91 -24.95
C ASN A 157 6.27 -24.25 -23.64
N GLN A 158 5.27 -23.47 -23.26
CA GLN A 158 4.50 -23.66 -22.04
C GLN A 158 3.01 -23.66 -22.34
N VAL A 159 2.33 -24.68 -21.82
CA VAL A 159 0.88 -24.84 -21.94
C VAL A 159 0.29 -24.81 -20.54
N LEU A 160 -0.62 -23.88 -20.27
CA LEU A 160 -1.37 -23.80 -19.02
C LEU A 160 -2.13 -25.11 -18.79
N ASP A 161 -2.12 -25.62 -17.56
CA ASP A 161 -3.13 -26.55 -17.07
C ASP A 161 -4.27 -25.73 -16.44
N PRO A 162 -5.42 -25.49 -17.11
CA PRO A 162 -6.42 -24.57 -16.61
C PRO A 162 -7.03 -25.02 -15.27
N LYS A 163 -7.04 -26.34 -15.01
CA LYS A 163 -7.58 -26.90 -13.76
C LYS A 163 -6.67 -26.67 -12.56
N SER A 164 -5.43 -26.26 -12.80
CA SER A 164 -4.47 -25.92 -11.75
C SER A 164 -4.61 -24.48 -11.26
N LEU A 165 -5.35 -23.63 -11.99
CA LEU A 165 -5.51 -22.24 -11.61
C LEU A 165 -6.42 -22.15 -10.38
N VAL A 166 -5.88 -21.57 -9.32
CA VAL A 166 -6.61 -21.30 -8.08
C VAL A 166 -6.26 -19.89 -7.63
N ILE A 167 -7.27 -19.12 -7.26
CA ILE A 167 -7.09 -17.80 -6.66
C ILE A 167 -7.51 -17.89 -5.20
N TYR A 168 -6.58 -17.53 -4.32
CA TYR A 168 -6.80 -17.48 -2.87
C TYR A 168 -6.97 -16.03 -2.41
N GLY A 169 -7.74 -15.87 -1.34
CA GLY A 169 -7.66 -14.68 -0.50
C GLY A 169 -6.28 -14.55 0.17
N THR A 170 -6.05 -13.44 0.84
CA THR A 170 -4.80 -13.21 1.58
C THR A 170 -5.06 -12.69 2.99
N ASN A 171 -4.08 -12.89 3.87
CA ASN A 171 -3.98 -12.25 5.17
C ASN A 171 -2.93 -11.15 5.12
N VAL A 172 -3.25 -9.97 5.65
CA VAL A 172 -2.34 -8.82 5.74
C VAL A 172 -2.13 -8.46 7.21
N THR A 173 -0.88 -8.41 7.66
CA THR A 173 -0.51 -7.98 9.02
C THR A 173 -0.34 -6.46 9.11
N GLU A 174 -0.24 -5.92 10.33
CA GLU A 174 -0.14 -4.46 10.57
C GLU A 174 1.10 -3.82 9.93
N ASP A 175 2.17 -4.59 9.74
CA ASP A 175 3.38 -4.15 9.04
C ASP A 175 3.27 -4.23 7.50
N GLY A 176 2.16 -4.75 6.97
CA GLY A 176 1.92 -4.90 5.53
C GLY A 176 2.48 -6.18 4.92
N THR A 177 2.84 -7.18 5.72
CA THR A 177 3.20 -8.51 5.21
C THR A 177 1.96 -9.25 4.71
N ILE A 178 2.01 -9.73 3.46
CA ILE A 178 0.92 -10.44 2.78
C ILE A 178 1.22 -11.94 2.72
N THR A 179 0.28 -12.77 3.12
CA THR A 179 0.38 -14.24 3.01
C THR A 179 -0.90 -14.85 2.41
N PRO A 180 -0.81 -15.90 1.57
CA PRO A 180 -2.01 -16.55 1.02
C PRO A 180 -2.85 -17.20 2.12
N ASP A 181 -4.17 -17.01 2.08
CA ASP A 181 -5.13 -17.73 2.90
C ASP A 181 -5.72 -18.89 2.10
N LYS A 182 -5.14 -20.08 2.26
CA LYS A 182 -5.61 -21.28 1.55
C LYS A 182 -6.99 -21.79 2.00
N SER A 183 -7.60 -21.18 3.02
CA SER A 183 -8.99 -21.46 3.40
C SER A 183 -10.02 -20.63 2.63
N VAL A 184 -9.59 -19.53 2.02
CA VAL A 184 -10.45 -18.65 1.21
C VAL A 184 -10.09 -18.85 -0.26
N ILE A 185 -10.91 -19.62 -0.97
CA ILE A 185 -10.74 -19.91 -2.39
C ILE A 185 -11.82 -19.19 -3.17
N LEU A 186 -11.43 -18.43 -4.20
CA LEU A 186 -12.36 -17.72 -5.07
C LEU A 186 -12.97 -18.67 -6.10
N GLU A 187 -14.23 -18.42 -6.44
CA GLU A 187 -15.04 -19.25 -7.33
C GLU A 187 -15.10 -18.64 -8.74
N GLU A 188 -14.68 -19.41 -9.76
CA GLU A 188 -14.81 -19.02 -11.17
C GLU A 188 -16.30 -18.87 -11.56
N GLY A 189 -16.61 -17.83 -12.34
CA GLY A 189 -17.97 -17.46 -12.75
C GLY A 189 -18.72 -16.61 -11.73
N LYS A 190 -18.17 -16.44 -10.52
CA LYS A 190 -18.74 -15.61 -9.46
C LYS A 190 -17.78 -14.50 -9.04
N ASP A 191 -16.59 -14.87 -8.57
CA ASP A 191 -15.60 -13.92 -8.06
C ASP A 191 -14.63 -13.47 -9.17
N TYR A 192 -14.41 -14.32 -10.17
CA TYR A 192 -13.60 -14.01 -11.36
C TYR A 192 -14.07 -14.81 -12.58
N THR A 193 -13.62 -14.42 -13.77
CA THR A 193 -13.74 -15.26 -15.00
C THR A 193 -12.37 -15.59 -15.54
N LEU A 194 -12.20 -16.80 -16.07
CA LEU A 194 -10.99 -17.23 -16.76
C LEU A 194 -11.29 -17.44 -18.26
N GLU A 195 -10.50 -16.80 -19.11
CA GLU A 195 -10.51 -17.02 -20.55
C GLU A 195 -9.10 -17.48 -20.98
N VAL A 196 -9.03 -18.62 -21.66
CA VAL A 196 -7.79 -19.14 -22.24
C VAL A 196 -7.98 -19.28 -23.73
N THR A 197 -7.24 -18.47 -24.49
CA THR A 197 -7.22 -18.55 -25.95
C THR A 197 -5.91 -19.17 -26.42
N THR A 198 -5.96 -19.95 -27.49
CA THR A 198 -4.77 -20.51 -28.15
C THR A 198 -4.73 -20.01 -29.57
N ASP A 199 -3.60 -19.44 -29.96
CA ASP A 199 -3.33 -19.08 -31.36
C ASP A 199 -3.12 -20.37 -32.17
N ASN A 200 -3.95 -20.58 -33.19
CA ASN A 200 -3.94 -21.83 -33.96
C ASN A 200 -2.73 -21.98 -34.89
N GLU A 201 -2.01 -20.89 -35.20
CA GLU A 201 -0.82 -20.92 -36.07
C GLU A 201 0.44 -21.22 -35.27
N THR A 202 0.56 -20.62 -34.09
CA THR A 202 1.78 -20.65 -33.26
C THR A 202 1.66 -21.58 -32.05
N GLY A 203 0.43 -21.97 -31.66
CA GLY A 203 0.16 -22.69 -30.42
C GLY A 203 0.27 -21.82 -29.16
N GLN A 204 0.56 -20.53 -29.30
CA GLN A 204 0.75 -19.61 -28.19
C GLN A 204 -0.55 -19.41 -27.41
N GLN A 205 -0.51 -19.61 -26.09
CA GLN A 205 -1.65 -19.33 -25.23
C GLN A 205 -1.66 -17.88 -24.73
N LYS A 206 -2.86 -17.37 -24.50
CA LYS A 206 -3.12 -16.13 -23.75
C LYS A 206 -4.19 -16.43 -22.71
N ILE A 207 -3.90 -16.06 -21.48
CA ILE A 207 -4.72 -16.25 -20.29
C ILE A 207 -5.23 -14.88 -19.88
N VAL A 208 -6.53 -14.76 -19.68
CA VAL A 208 -7.17 -13.53 -19.20
C VAL A 208 -8.03 -13.87 -17.99
N VAL A 209 -7.66 -13.31 -16.84
CA VAL A 209 -8.46 -13.36 -15.62
C VAL A 209 -9.10 -11.99 -15.43
N LYS A 210 -10.42 -11.97 -15.21
CA LYS A 210 -11.16 -10.74 -14.95
C LYS A 210 -11.82 -10.79 -13.57
N MET A 211 -11.71 -9.72 -12.81
CA MET A 211 -12.35 -9.55 -11.51
C MET A 211 -13.11 -8.22 -11.54
N ALA A 212 -14.40 -8.24 -11.22
CA ALA A 212 -15.26 -7.07 -11.39
C ALA A 212 -14.89 -5.93 -10.42
N HIS A 213 -14.54 -6.29 -9.19
CA HIS A 213 -14.20 -5.35 -8.14
C HIS A 213 -13.32 -6.05 -7.10
N ILE A 214 -12.21 -5.42 -6.69
CA ILE A 214 -11.33 -5.91 -5.63
C ILE A 214 -10.87 -4.76 -4.73
N GLU A 215 -10.77 -5.05 -3.43
CA GLU A 215 -10.24 -4.11 -2.42
C GLU A 215 -9.08 -4.71 -1.62
N ALA A 216 -8.87 -6.03 -1.76
CA ALA A 216 -7.87 -6.80 -1.04
C ALA A 216 -6.81 -7.36 -1.99
N PRO A 217 -5.64 -7.79 -1.46
CA PRO A 217 -4.70 -8.57 -2.24
C PRO A 217 -5.23 -9.99 -2.45
N TYR A 218 -4.93 -10.56 -3.61
CA TYR A 218 -5.22 -11.96 -3.93
C TYR A 218 -3.96 -12.67 -4.40
N TYR A 219 -3.92 -13.98 -4.17
CA TYR A 219 -2.79 -14.81 -4.58
C TYR A 219 -3.26 -15.89 -5.54
N MET A 220 -2.84 -15.78 -6.80
CA MET A 220 -3.17 -16.75 -7.85
C MET A 220 -2.01 -17.73 -8.03
N GLU A 221 -2.28 -19.02 -7.92
CA GLU A 221 -1.38 -20.13 -8.28
C GLU A 221 -1.88 -20.77 -9.57
N TYR A 222 -0.97 -21.19 -10.45
CA TYR A 222 -1.28 -22.10 -11.55
C TYR A 222 0.01 -22.80 -12.02
N ARG A 223 -0.10 -23.87 -12.79
CA ARG A 223 1.06 -24.53 -13.42
C ARG A 223 0.94 -24.57 -14.93
N SER A 224 2.08 -24.61 -15.59
CA SER A 224 2.17 -24.87 -17.02
C SER A 224 3.04 -26.10 -17.27
N LEU A 225 2.63 -26.95 -18.20
CA LEU A 225 3.45 -28.00 -18.77
C LEU A 225 4.50 -27.39 -19.71
N VAL A 226 5.75 -27.75 -19.55
CA VAL A 226 6.84 -27.45 -20.47
C VAL A 226 6.78 -28.47 -21.61
N THR A 227 6.50 -28.00 -22.81
CA THR A 227 6.54 -28.83 -24.00
C THR A 227 7.95 -28.77 -24.59
N SER A 228 8.52 -29.92 -24.93
CA SER A 228 9.73 -29.94 -25.75
C SER A 228 9.39 -29.32 -27.10
N SER A 229 10.15 -28.31 -27.55
CA SER A 229 10.07 -27.87 -28.95
C SER A 229 10.42 -29.07 -29.83
N ALA A 230 9.42 -29.68 -30.47
CA ALA A 230 9.66 -30.62 -31.56
C ALA A 230 10.09 -29.82 -32.78
N ALA A 231 11.35 -29.39 -32.78
CA ALA A 231 12.10 -29.06 -33.98
C ALA A 231 13.27 -30.05 -34.05
N GLY A 232 12.95 -31.26 -34.51
CA GLY A 232 13.91 -32.17 -35.10
C GLY A 232 14.06 -31.88 -36.60
#